data_AF-A0A2M9KG50-F1
#
_entry.id   AF-A0A2M9KG50-F1
#
_cell.length_a   1.000
_cell.length_b   1.000
_cell.length_c   1.000
_cell.angle_alpha   90.00
_cell.angle_beta   90.00
_cell.angle_gamma   90.00
#
_symmetry.space_group_name_H-M   'P 1'
#
loop_
_entity.id
_entity.type
_entity.pdbx_description
1 polymer ?
#
loop_
_entity_poly.entity_id
_entity_poly.type
_entity_poly.pdbx_seq_one_letter_code
_entity_poly.pdbx_strand_id
1 'polypeptide(L)'
;MSSVREGLPEGRYGRSADERADRKLKIVGSVLGVGLLGVVGWIGWDYVAGQAVSAEVIKFQVVSDSEVKVHLEVRKEASVTGVCTLISQNKEHAEVGRADYTFGQRESRVDEVVTLKTTGRATMIDLVGCQPSTATTTAG
;
A
#
# COMPACT_ATOMS: atom_id res chain seq x y z
N MET A 1 37.75 -34.24 -48.04
CA MET A 1 36.35 -34.64 -48.35
C MET A 1 35.55 -34.59 -47.06
N SER A 2 34.35 -34.05 -47.16
CA SER A 2 33.43 -33.68 -46.09
C SER A 2 33.12 -34.83 -45.15
N SER A 3 33.21 -34.60 -43.84
CA SER A 3 32.58 -35.49 -42.87
C SER A 3 31.07 -35.40 -43.06
N VAL A 4 30.47 -36.53 -43.40
CA VAL A 4 29.01 -36.70 -43.42
C VAL A 4 28.54 -36.46 -41.98
N ARG A 5 27.68 -35.46 -41.79
CA ARG A 5 26.91 -35.35 -40.55
C ARG A 5 25.79 -36.40 -40.66
N GLU A 6 26.09 -37.63 -40.25
CA GLU A 6 25.06 -38.65 -40.08
C GLU A 6 23.99 -38.09 -39.12
N GLY A 7 22.76 -37.92 -39.60
CA GLY A 7 21.61 -37.66 -38.75
C GLY A 7 21.48 -38.78 -37.73
N LEU A 8 21.45 -38.40 -36.45
CA LEU A 8 21.28 -39.32 -35.33
C LEU A 8 20.03 -40.22 -35.54
N PRO A 9 20.09 -41.54 -35.27
CA PRO A 9 18.98 -42.45 -35.52
C PRO A 9 17.71 -42.04 -34.78
N GLU A 10 16.64 -41.79 -35.54
CA GLU A 10 15.32 -41.45 -35.02
C GLU A 10 14.68 -42.70 -34.43
N GLY A 11 14.32 -42.68 -33.15
CA GLY A 11 13.54 -43.75 -32.51
C GLY A 11 14.23 -44.52 -31.39
N ARG A 12 15.53 -44.32 -31.13
CA ARG A 12 16.21 -44.90 -29.95
C ARG A 12 16.35 -43.92 -28.77
N TYR A 13 16.32 -42.62 -29.05
CA TYR A 13 16.31 -41.56 -28.05
C TYR A 13 14.87 -41.03 -27.90
N GLY A 14 14.39 -40.92 -26.67
CA GLY A 14 12.99 -40.70 -26.28
C GLY A 14 12.39 -39.33 -26.65
N ARG A 15 12.61 -38.84 -27.87
CA ARG A 15 12.17 -37.53 -28.35
C ARG A 15 10.66 -37.30 -28.17
N SER A 16 9.83 -38.34 -28.32
CA SER A 16 8.38 -38.21 -28.06
C SER A 16 8.02 -38.16 -26.57
N ALA A 17 8.83 -38.74 -25.68
CA ALA A 17 8.65 -38.61 -24.23
C ALA A 17 9.09 -37.21 -23.77
N ASP A 18 10.19 -36.70 -24.32
CA ASP A 18 10.68 -35.34 -24.09
C ASP A 18 9.69 -34.28 -24.61
N GLU A 19 9.12 -34.42 -25.81
CA GLU A 19 8.09 -33.50 -26.32
C GLU A 19 6.83 -33.44 -25.44
N ARG A 20 6.43 -34.58 -24.85
CA ARG A 20 5.30 -34.63 -23.90
C ARG A 20 5.68 -34.00 -22.56
N ALA A 21 6.90 -34.24 -22.08
CA ALA A 21 7.42 -33.62 -20.86
C ALA A 21 7.51 -32.09 -21.02
N ASP A 22 8.06 -31.61 -22.13
CA ASP A 22 8.13 -30.20 -22.49
C ASP A 22 6.75 -29.55 -22.57
N ARG A 23 5.78 -30.22 -23.20
CA ARG A 23 4.40 -29.72 -23.26
C ARG A 23 3.77 -29.65 -21.87
N LYS A 24 3.98 -30.66 -21.02
CA LYS A 24 3.50 -30.65 -19.63
C LYS A 24 4.15 -29.54 -18.82
N LEU A 25 5.47 -29.36 -18.93
CA LEU A 25 6.20 -28.30 -18.23
C LEU A 25 5.76 -26.91 -18.68
N LYS A 26 5.51 -26.69 -19.98
CA LYS A 26 4.95 -25.44 -20.49
C LYS A 26 3.55 -25.18 -19.94
N ILE A 27 2.69 -26.20 -19.88
CA ILE A 27 1.34 -26.07 -19.30
C ILE A 27 1.44 -25.73 -17.82
N VAL A 28 2.20 -26.51 -17.04
CA VAL A 28 2.38 -26.27 -15.60
C VAL A 28 2.98 -24.89 -15.35
N GLY A 29 4.02 -24.51 -16.09
CA GLY A 29 4.63 -23.19 -16.03
C GLY A 29 3.64 -22.07 -16.37
N SER A 30 2.80 -22.27 -17.39
CA SER A 30 1.76 -21.29 -17.75
C SER A 30 0.69 -21.15 -16.66
N VAL A 31 0.25 -22.27 -16.07
CA VAL A 31 -0.73 -22.29 -14.97
C VAL A 31 -0.16 -21.59 -13.75
N LEU A 32 1.09 -21.90 -13.37
CA LEU A 32 1.78 -21.23 -12.27
C LEU A 32 1.99 -19.75 -12.55
N GLY A 33 2.35 -19.38 -13.77
CA GLY A 33 2.53 -17.99 -14.18
C GLY A 33 1.24 -17.19 -14.11
N VAL A 34 0.13 -17.72 -14.64
CA VAL A 34 -1.20 -17.08 -14.54
C VAL A 34 -1.66 -17.01 -13.09
N GLY A 35 -1.44 -18.08 -12.31
CA GLY A 35 -1.75 -18.09 -10.88
C GLY A 35 -0.99 -17.01 -10.10
N LEU A 36 0.32 -16.87 -10.36
CA LEU A 36 1.14 -15.82 -9.76
C LEU A 36 0.65 -14.42 -10.13
N LEU A 37 0.35 -14.17 -11.39
CA LEU A 37 -0.21 -12.88 -11.84
C LEU A 37 -1.56 -12.59 -11.19
N GLY A 38 -2.41 -13.60 -11.02
CA GLY A 38 -3.67 -13.48 -10.29
C GLY A 38 -3.47 -13.09 -8.83
N VAL A 39 -2.52 -13.71 -8.13
CA VAL A 39 -2.18 -13.39 -6.73
C VAL A 39 -1.61 -11.98 -6.61
N VAL A 40 -0.66 -11.61 -7.47
CA VAL A 40 -0.05 -10.26 -7.47
C VAL A 40 -1.10 -9.19 -7.78
N GLY A 41 -1.96 -9.43 -8.78
CA GLY A 41 -3.06 -8.54 -9.11
C GLY A 41 -4.04 -8.39 -7.95
N TRP A 42 -4.34 -9.48 -7.22
CA TRP A 42 -5.24 -9.43 -6.08
C TRP A 42 -4.65 -8.64 -4.91
N ILE A 43 -3.41 -8.93 -4.51
CA ILE A 43 -2.71 -8.19 -3.46
C ILE A 43 -2.60 -6.69 -3.81
N GLY A 44 -2.29 -6.37 -5.06
CA GLY A 44 -2.19 -5.00 -5.52
C GLY A 44 -3.52 -4.25 -5.46
N TRP A 45 -4.63 -4.91 -5.82
CA TRP A 45 -5.96 -4.30 -5.74
C TRP A 45 -6.39 -4.04 -4.30
N ASP A 46 -6.26 -5.04 -3.43
CA ASP A 46 -6.64 -4.95 -2.01
C ASP A 46 -5.88 -3.82 -1.29
N TYR A 47 -4.59 -3.67 -1.60
CA TYR A 47 -3.74 -2.62 -1.05
C TYR A 47 -4.22 -1.19 -1.37
N VAL A 48 -4.77 -0.96 -2.58
CA VAL A 48 -5.20 0.37 -3.03
C VAL A 48 -6.67 0.63 -2.70
N ALA A 49 -7.53 -0.39 -2.79
CA ALA A 49 -8.97 -0.25 -2.59
C ALA A 49 -9.39 -0.21 -1.12
N GLY A 50 -8.54 -0.66 -0.18
CA GLY A 50 -8.89 -0.81 1.24
C GLY A 50 -8.96 0.48 2.07
N GLN A 51 -8.67 1.66 1.52
CA GLN A 51 -8.60 2.90 2.31
C GLN A 51 -9.95 3.62 2.37
N ALA A 52 -10.86 3.16 3.23
CA ALA A 52 -12.15 3.81 3.49
C ALA A 52 -12.01 5.24 4.08
N VAL A 53 -10.83 5.56 4.62
CA VAL A 53 -10.46 6.88 5.12
C VAL A 53 -9.07 7.20 4.58
N SER A 54 -8.95 8.34 3.92
CA SER A 54 -7.67 8.89 3.44
C SER A 54 -7.55 10.34 3.90
N ALA A 55 -6.34 10.82 4.11
CA ALA A 55 -6.10 12.23 4.37
C ALA A 55 -4.82 12.69 3.70
N GLU A 56 -4.72 14.01 3.52
CA GLU A 56 -3.56 14.66 2.95
C GLU A 56 -3.18 15.89 3.80
N VAL A 57 -1.88 16.07 4.03
CA VAL A 57 -1.35 17.26 4.69
C VAL A 57 -1.13 18.34 3.63
N ILE A 58 -1.99 19.35 3.63
CA ILE A 58 -1.95 20.44 2.64
C ILE A 58 -0.84 21.44 2.98
N LYS A 59 -0.70 21.77 4.26
CA LYS A 59 0.33 22.68 4.77
C LYS A 59 0.53 22.48 6.27
N PHE A 60 1.69 22.88 6.77
CA PHE A 60 1.92 23.02 8.20
C PHE A 60 2.57 24.36 8.51
N GLN A 61 2.39 24.83 9.74
CA GLN A 61 2.97 26.05 10.26
C GLN A 61 3.55 25.76 11.64
N VAL A 62 4.86 25.91 11.78
CA VAL A 62 5.56 25.81 13.06
C VAL A 62 5.27 27.07 13.87
N VAL A 63 4.50 26.93 14.95
CA VAL A 63 4.12 28.05 15.82
C VAL A 63 5.18 28.27 16.89
N SER A 64 5.72 27.20 17.45
CA SER A 64 6.78 27.23 18.46
C SER A 64 7.61 25.93 18.42
N ASP A 65 8.57 25.81 19.34
CA ASP A 65 9.32 24.56 19.54
C ASP A 65 8.45 23.43 20.14
N SER A 66 7.25 23.76 20.64
CA SER A 66 6.34 22.81 21.28
C SER A 66 4.98 22.69 20.58
N GLU A 67 4.80 23.36 19.45
CA GLU A 67 3.52 23.40 18.75
C GLU A 67 3.67 23.65 17.25
N VAL A 68 2.96 22.84 16.47
CA VAL A 68 2.80 22.99 15.02
C VAL A 68 1.33 22.87 14.66
N LYS A 69 0.85 23.75 13.77
CA LYS A 69 -0.49 23.68 13.20
C LYS A 69 -0.42 22.98 11.86
N VAL A 70 -1.29 22.02 11.63
CA VAL A 70 -1.31 21.19 10.42
C VAL A 70 -2.68 21.31 9.78
N HIS A 71 -2.72 21.67 8.50
CA HIS A 71 -3.95 21.70 7.70
C HIS A 71 -4.11 20.37 6.99
N LEU A 72 -5.16 19.63 7.35
CA LEU A 72 -5.48 18.33 6.78
C LEU A 72 -6.74 18.44 5.93
N GLU A 73 -6.68 17.82 4.75
CA GLU A 73 -7.87 17.46 3.96
C GLU A 73 -8.12 15.97 4.17
N VAL A 74 -9.25 15.62 4.79
CA VAL A 74 -9.65 14.24 5.07
C VAL A 74 -10.77 13.85 4.11
N ARG A 75 -10.62 12.72 3.43
CA ARG A 75 -11.62 12.12 2.55
C ARG A 75 -12.07 10.77 3.12
N LYS A 76 -13.37 10.65 3.35
CA LYS A 76 -13.98 9.47 3.96
C LYS A 76 -15.41 9.31 3.46
N GLU A 77 -16.04 8.18 3.74
CA GLU A 77 -17.49 8.08 3.62
C GLU A 77 -18.18 8.95 4.69
N ALA A 78 -19.31 9.58 4.35
CA ALA A 78 -20.02 10.50 5.25
C ALA A 78 -20.51 9.81 6.54
N SER A 79 -20.79 8.50 6.50
CA SER A 79 -21.21 7.69 7.64
C SER A 79 -20.06 7.18 8.51
N VAL A 80 -18.81 7.22 8.04
CA VAL A 80 -17.65 6.65 8.71
C VAL A 80 -16.97 7.71 9.58
N THR A 81 -16.61 7.37 10.81
CA THR A 81 -15.70 8.18 11.62
C THR A 81 -14.27 7.77 11.32
N GLY A 82 -13.42 8.71 10.90
CA GLY A 82 -12.01 8.46 10.63
C GLY A 82 -11.11 8.87 11.80
N VAL A 83 -10.03 8.15 12.02
CA VAL A 83 -8.94 8.53 12.93
C VAL A 83 -7.65 8.56 12.13
N CYS A 84 -6.97 9.70 12.13
CA CYS A 84 -5.70 9.89 11.42
C CYS A 84 -4.57 10.18 12.41
N THR A 85 -3.47 9.45 12.26
CA THR A 85 -2.26 9.59 13.08
C THR A 85 -1.24 10.46 12.37
N LEU A 86 -0.82 11.54 13.02
CA LEU A 86 0.26 12.40 12.55
C LEU A 86 1.51 12.20 13.39
N ILE A 87 2.66 12.32 12.75
CA ILE A 87 3.95 12.49 13.40
C ILE A 87 4.61 13.77 12.95
N SER A 88 5.47 14.30 13.81
CA SER A 88 6.37 15.40 13.50
C SER A 88 7.80 14.99 13.78
N GLN A 89 8.70 15.42 12.90
CA GLN A 89 10.12 15.12 12.99
C GLN A 89 10.94 16.41 13.02
N ASN A 90 12.09 16.37 13.70
CA ASN A 90 13.07 17.45 13.67
C ASN A 90 14.06 17.28 12.51
N LYS A 91 15.07 18.15 12.45
CA LYS A 91 16.08 18.18 11.37
C LYS A 91 16.95 16.91 11.34
N GLU A 92 17.04 16.18 12.44
CA GLU A 92 17.71 14.89 12.56
C GLU A 92 16.79 13.69 12.29
N HIS A 93 15.56 13.91 11.83
CA HIS A 93 14.52 12.88 11.64
C HIS A 93 14.13 12.16 12.94
N ALA A 94 14.37 12.76 14.11
CA ALA A 94 13.85 12.25 15.36
C ALA A 94 12.39 12.69 15.53
N GLU A 95 11.54 11.76 15.95
CA GLU A 95 10.14 12.05 16.27
C GLU A 95 10.07 13.00 17.47
N VAL A 96 9.47 14.17 17.24
CA VAL A 96 9.27 15.19 18.28
C VAL A 96 7.80 15.35 18.65
N GLY A 97 6.89 14.61 18.04
CA GLY A 97 5.48 14.69 18.40
C GLY A 97 4.64 13.72 17.60
N ARG A 98 3.60 13.19 18.23
CA ARG A 98 2.64 12.26 17.66
C ARG A 98 1.28 12.48 18.28
N ALA A 99 0.24 12.45 17.47
CA ALA A 99 -1.13 12.52 17.95
C ALA A 99 -2.11 11.90 16.94
N ASP A 100 -3.23 11.44 17.47
CA ASP A 100 -4.37 10.94 16.71
C ASP A 100 -5.48 12.00 16.68
N TYR A 101 -6.04 12.24 15.50
CA TYR A 101 -7.12 13.18 15.28
C TYR A 101 -8.35 12.47 14.74
N THR A 102 -9.49 12.70 15.38
CA THR A 102 -10.77 12.04 15.06
C THR A 102 -11.66 12.97 14.25
N PHE A 103 -12.15 12.48 13.11
CA PHE A 103 -13.03 13.18 12.18
C PHE A 103 -14.38 12.46 12.10
N GLY A 104 -15.34 12.91 12.90
CA GLY A 104 -16.69 12.35 13.01
C GLY A 104 -17.78 13.12 12.24
N GLN A 105 -17.40 14.15 11.46
CA GLN A 105 -18.34 14.96 10.71
C GLN A 105 -19.06 14.10 9.65
N ARG A 106 -20.35 14.34 9.40
CA ARG A 106 -21.12 13.61 8.36
C ARG A 106 -20.89 14.15 6.95
N GLU A 107 -19.63 14.32 6.60
CA GLU A 107 -19.18 14.87 5.32
C GLU A 107 -18.16 13.92 4.68
N SER A 108 -18.11 13.94 3.35
CA SER A 108 -17.17 13.12 2.59
C SER A 108 -15.78 13.76 2.43
N ARG A 109 -15.71 15.09 2.62
CA ARG A 109 -14.48 15.88 2.58
C ARG A 109 -14.49 16.84 3.76
N VAL A 110 -13.48 16.76 4.61
CA VAL A 110 -13.33 17.60 5.81
C VAL A 110 -11.99 18.33 5.72
N ASP A 111 -12.03 19.66 5.72
CA ASP A 111 -10.84 20.51 5.74
C ASP A 111 -10.70 21.12 7.14
N GLU A 112 -9.68 20.70 7.91
CA GLU A 112 -9.48 21.15 9.29
C GLU A 112 -8.01 21.47 9.60
N VAL A 113 -7.80 22.44 10.49
CA VAL A 113 -6.48 22.77 11.03
C VAL A 113 -6.37 22.20 12.43
N VAL A 114 -5.55 21.16 12.57
CA VAL A 114 -5.27 20.52 13.85
C VAL A 114 -3.98 21.05 14.47
N THR A 115 -3.90 20.98 15.80
CA THR A 115 -2.70 21.40 16.55
C THR A 115 -1.98 20.17 17.08
N LEU A 116 -0.73 19.99 16.67
CA LEU A 116 0.15 18.93 17.13
C LEU A 116 1.17 19.47 18.13
N LYS A 117 1.18 18.87 19.31
CA LYS A 117 2.13 19.21 20.37
C LYS A 117 3.46 18.49 20.11
N THR A 118 4.54 19.22 20.31
CA THR A 118 5.89 18.72 20.07
C THR A 118 6.78 18.89 21.31
N THR A 119 7.80 18.05 21.43
CA THR A 119 8.85 18.09 22.45
C THR A 119 10.07 18.88 21.98
N GLY A 120 10.15 19.18 20.68
CA GLY A 120 11.17 20.02 20.05
C GLY A 120 10.69 20.58 18.72
N ARG A 121 11.46 21.49 18.13
CA ARG A 121 11.08 22.18 16.90
C ARG A 121 10.86 21.19 15.74
N ALA A 122 9.62 21.13 15.27
CA ALA A 122 9.27 20.37 14.07
C ALA A 122 9.82 21.02 12.80
N THR A 123 10.30 20.19 11.89
CA THR A 123 10.72 20.58 10.53
C THR A 123 9.99 19.80 9.45
N MET A 124 9.37 18.68 9.81
CA MET A 124 8.61 17.81 8.92
C MET A 124 7.37 17.29 9.64
N ILE A 125 6.27 17.12 8.90
CA ILE A 125 5.03 16.52 9.36
C ILE A 125 4.65 15.42 8.39
N ASP A 126 4.42 14.22 8.91
CA ASP A 126 3.99 13.07 8.12
C ASP A 126 2.67 12.52 8.63
N LEU A 127 1.81 12.14 7.70
CA LEU A 127 0.63 11.33 7.97
C LEU A 127 1.05 9.86 8.00
N VAL A 128 1.00 9.25 9.18
CA VAL A 128 1.32 7.83 9.36
C VAL A 128 0.24 6.96 8.71
N GLY A 129 -1.01 7.35 8.88
CA GLY A 129 -2.14 6.65 8.29
C GLY A 129 -3.47 7.16 8.82
N CYS A 130 -4.53 6.76 8.15
CA CYS A 130 -5.90 6.95 8.61
C CYS A 130 -6.63 5.61 8.61
N GLN A 131 -7.49 5.43 9.59
CA GLN A 131 -8.30 4.22 9.73
C GLN A 131 -9.73 4.58 10.17
N PRO A 132 -10.73 3.77 9.82
CA PRO A 132 -12.05 3.86 10.45
C PRO A 132 -11.91 3.69 11.97
N SER A 133 -12.62 4.50 12.74
CA SER A 133 -12.78 4.27 14.16
C SER A 133 -13.50 2.94 14.35
N THR A 134 -12.89 2.00 15.07
CA THR A 134 -13.48 0.69 15.40
C THR A 134 -14.63 0.78 16.41
N ALA A 135 -15.18 1.97 16.65
CA ALA A 135 -16.38 2.15 17.46
C ALA A 135 -17.63 1.68 16.70
N THR A 136 -17.85 0.36 16.72
CA THR A 136 -19.16 -0.29 16.60
C THR A 136 -19.90 -0.11 15.28
N THR A 137 -19.57 -0.93 14.27
CA THR A 137 -20.58 -1.38 13.30
C THR A 137 -21.06 -2.76 13.73
N THR A 138 -21.94 -2.78 14.74
CA THR A 138 -22.83 -3.90 15.04
C THR A 138 -24.26 -3.35 14.96
N ALA A 139 -24.83 -3.33 13.76
CA ALA A 139 -26.27 -3.21 13.44
C ALA A 139 -26.38 -2.99 11.93
N GLY A 140 -27.10 -3.78 11.13
CA GLY A 140 -28.06 -4.85 11.43
C GLY A 140 -28.43 -5.61 10.17
#